data_AF-A0A1U7LJS2-F1
#
_entry.id   AF-A0A1U7LJS2-F1
#
_cell.length_a   1.000
_cell.length_b   1.000
_cell.length_c   1.000
_cell.angle_alpha   90.00
_cell.angle_beta   90.00
_cell.angle_gamma   90.00
#
_symmetry.space_group_name_H-M   'P 1'
#
loop_
_entity.id
_entity.type
_entity.pdbx_description
1 polymer ?
#
loop_
_entity_poly.entity_id
_entity_poly.type
_entity_poly.pdbx_seq_one_letter_code
_entity_poly.pdbx_strand_id
1 'polypeptide(L)'
;MLPVFPLGPELFLRSFWLSFRVVTLWQLSRLLFNVYLSQGPIVKGRTVSSKSAEPNGSLITGLQVSQKELTQLMAFEELLYIANHDETRRASIFKEVHRSSSSSAWKQISEECLKVTSQIMDNLRTLGIIKPPQSSNIQPQQTMHISSLGSPILVKSENIFVTGAQPRRTLDKLKSTNQGPSSPTSPLAKIQLPPAQELTQKAQAAASDWMTGFYASWIGWPFRETLQFKSQMIIPKMALQVAAISALSKFIVRSIKEDDMGLVQHDIPRILESLLVTETALKRFVKRPPVHPTDIESLTSPKPIILEEISSVLKAIDFAFSDVVETFGVHLSNLKLAPEVIERCQEIMDSSM
;
A
#
# COMPACT_ATOMS: atom_id res chain seq x y z
N MET A 1 17.46 -51.96 -28.17
CA MET A 1 18.19 -51.57 -26.95
C MET A 1 17.73 -50.16 -26.57
N LEU A 2 16.65 -50.05 -25.78
CA LEU A 2 16.21 -48.75 -25.25
C LEU A 2 17.14 -48.35 -24.08
N PRO A 3 17.57 -47.08 -23.97
CA PRO A 3 18.48 -46.66 -22.92
C PRO A 3 17.84 -46.83 -21.54
N VAL A 4 18.56 -47.50 -20.63
CA VAL A 4 18.18 -47.63 -19.23
C VAL A 4 18.33 -46.25 -18.60
N PHE A 5 17.21 -45.57 -18.32
CA PHE A 5 17.25 -44.28 -17.64
C PHE A 5 17.90 -44.46 -16.25
N PRO A 6 18.92 -43.66 -15.89
CA PRO A 6 19.65 -43.79 -14.62
C PRO A 6 18.85 -43.30 -13.39
N LEU A 7 17.57 -42.99 -13.53
CA LEU A 7 16.73 -42.46 -12.46
C LEU A 7 16.07 -43.58 -11.65
N GLY A 8 16.81 -44.12 -10.68
CA GLY A 8 16.24 -45.00 -9.66
C GLY A 8 15.36 -44.22 -8.65
N PRO A 9 14.35 -44.87 -8.04
CA PRO A 9 13.50 -44.24 -7.01
C PRO A 9 14.32 -43.74 -5.79
N GLU A 10 15.49 -44.33 -5.55
CA GLU A 10 16.44 -43.91 -4.53
C GLU A 10 16.93 -42.46 -4.72
N LEU A 11 17.23 -42.06 -5.97
CA LEU A 11 17.66 -40.69 -6.28
C LEU A 11 16.55 -39.68 -6.01
N PHE A 12 15.31 -40.03 -6.34
CA PHE A 12 14.15 -39.17 -6.03
C PHE A 12 13.95 -39.01 -4.53
N LEU A 13 14.04 -40.09 -3.75
CA LEU A 13 13.92 -40.03 -2.29
C LEU A 13 15.05 -39.21 -1.67
N ARG A 14 16.28 -39.39 -2.14
CA ARG A 14 17.44 -38.62 -1.68
C ARG A 14 17.33 -37.13 -2.04
N SER A 15 16.88 -36.82 -3.25
CA SER A 15 16.65 -35.44 -3.69
C SER A 15 15.53 -34.79 -2.88
N PHE A 16 14.42 -35.50 -2.65
CA PHE A 16 13.32 -35.02 -1.81
C PHE A 16 13.80 -34.73 -0.38
N TRP A 17 14.59 -35.64 0.20
CA TRP A 17 15.12 -35.49 1.55
C TRP A 17 16.09 -34.31 1.67
N LEU A 18 16.93 -34.10 0.66
CA LEU A 18 17.82 -32.94 0.62
C LEU A 18 17.02 -31.64 0.52
N SER A 19 16.04 -31.58 -0.39
CA SER A 19 15.15 -30.42 -0.53
C SER A 19 14.38 -30.13 0.76
N PHE A 20 13.85 -31.18 1.42
CA PHE A 20 13.18 -31.05 2.71
C PHE A 20 14.11 -30.47 3.78
N ARG A 21 15.36 -30.93 3.87
CA ARG A 21 16.36 -30.37 4.80
C ARG A 21 16.69 -28.92 4.53
N VAL A 22 16.84 -28.53 3.26
CA VAL A 22 17.12 -27.15 2.89
C VAL A 22 15.93 -26.25 3.22
N VAL A 23 14.71 -26.67 2.89
CA VAL A 23 13.49 -25.91 3.21
C VAL A 23 13.29 -25.81 4.71
N THR A 24 13.44 -26.89 5.47
CA THR A 24 13.30 -26.85 6.93
C THR A 24 14.36 -25.97 7.59
N LEU A 25 15.63 -26.03 7.14
CA LEU A 25 16.69 -25.15 7.63
C LEU A 25 16.38 -23.68 7.32
N TRP A 26 15.87 -23.39 6.12
CA TRP A 26 15.46 -22.04 5.72
C TRP A 26 14.32 -21.52 6.60
N GLN A 27 13.27 -22.32 6.82
CA GLN A 27 12.15 -21.94 7.67
C GLN A 27 12.58 -21.76 9.13
N LEU A 28 13.45 -22.63 9.64
CA LEU A 28 13.99 -22.52 11.00
C LEU A 28 14.84 -21.24 11.15
N SER A 29 15.70 -20.93 10.17
CA SER A 29 16.48 -19.69 10.17
C SER A 29 15.58 -18.46 10.15
N ARG A 30 14.52 -18.47 9.34
CA ARG A 30 13.53 -17.38 9.29
C ARG A 30 12.82 -17.21 10.64
N LEU A 31 12.41 -18.32 11.26
CA LEU A 31 11.76 -18.30 12.57
C LEU A 31 12.70 -17.77 13.66
N LEU A 32 13.92 -18.29 13.73
CA LEU A 32 14.93 -17.85 14.70
C LEU A 32 15.25 -16.36 14.52
N PHE A 33 15.35 -15.90 13.29
CA PHE A 33 15.58 -14.48 13.00
C PHE A 33 14.40 -13.62 13.46
N ASN A 34 13.16 -14.02 13.17
CA ASN A 34 11.97 -13.31 13.64
C ASN A 34 11.88 -13.25 15.17
N VAL A 35 12.17 -14.36 15.85
CA VAL A 35 12.20 -14.41 17.32
C VAL A 35 13.30 -13.50 17.86
N TYR A 36 14.49 -13.54 17.26
CA TYR A 36 15.60 -12.68 17.66
C TYR A 36 15.26 -11.20 17.52
N LEU A 37 14.62 -10.79 16.41
CA LEU A 37 14.18 -9.41 16.23
C LEU A 37 13.07 -9.02 17.22
N SER A 38 12.17 -9.95 17.56
CA SER A 38 11.12 -9.69 18.55
C SER A 38 11.63 -9.48 19.98
N GLN A 39 12.89 -9.81 20.28
CA GLN A 39 13.50 -9.54 21.60
C GLN A 39 13.77 -8.05 21.84
N GLY A 40 13.54 -7.21 20.83
CA GLY A 40 13.58 -5.75 20.94
C GLY A 40 15.00 -5.16 20.92
N PRO A 41 15.11 -3.84 20.97
CA PRO A 41 16.34 -3.07 20.70
C PRO A 41 17.27 -2.94 21.91
N ILE A 42 17.27 -3.94 22.80
CA ILE A 42 18.00 -3.87 24.07
C ILE A 42 19.26 -4.72 23.98
N VAL A 43 20.43 -4.09 24.10
CA VAL A 43 21.71 -4.80 24.13
C VAL A 43 22.44 -4.45 25.42
N LYS A 44 22.38 -5.37 26.39
CA LYS A 44 22.95 -5.23 27.75
C LYS A 44 22.22 -4.20 28.64
N GLY A 45 20.89 -4.25 28.63
CA GLY A 45 20.05 -3.38 29.48
C GLY A 45 20.03 -1.90 29.06
N ARG A 46 20.58 -1.57 27.89
CA ARG A 46 20.55 -0.23 27.31
C ARG A 46 20.18 -0.31 25.83
N THR A 47 19.58 0.77 25.33
CA THR A 47 19.20 0.88 23.91
C THR A 47 20.45 1.01 23.02
N VAL A 48 20.32 0.74 21.72
CA VAL A 48 21.45 0.78 20.80
C VAL A 48 21.99 2.20 20.63
N SER A 49 21.12 3.22 20.51
CA SER A 49 21.58 4.61 20.39
C SER A 49 22.23 5.16 21.66
N SER A 50 21.94 4.61 22.85
CA SER A 50 22.57 5.07 24.09
C SER A 50 24.09 4.82 24.16
N LYS A 51 24.63 4.00 23.24
CA LYS A 51 26.06 3.69 23.15
C LYS A 51 26.85 4.66 22.26
N SER A 52 26.17 5.48 21.45
CA SER A 52 26.83 6.48 20.62
C SER A 52 27.20 7.72 21.44
N ALA A 53 28.13 8.52 20.90
CA ALA A 53 28.53 9.80 21.51
C ALA A 53 27.37 10.82 21.52
N GLU A 54 26.56 10.81 20.46
CA GLU A 54 25.33 11.59 20.32
C GLU A 54 24.13 10.64 20.23
N PRO A 55 23.44 10.38 21.35
CA PRO A 55 22.40 9.37 21.38
C PRO A 55 21.15 9.75 20.57
N ASN A 56 20.66 11.01 20.67
CA ASN A 56 19.47 11.45 19.95
C ASN A 56 19.74 11.58 18.43
N GLY A 57 20.90 12.12 18.05
CA GLY A 57 21.32 12.17 16.65
C GLY A 57 21.45 10.77 16.02
N SER A 58 22.00 9.80 16.76
CA SER A 58 22.08 8.41 16.27
C SER A 58 20.71 7.75 16.10
N LEU A 59 19.76 8.02 17.01
CA LEU A 59 18.39 7.52 16.88
C LEU A 59 17.71 8.09 15.65
N ILE A 60 17.78 9.42 15.47
CA ILE A 60 17.17 10.13 14.33
C ILE A 60 17.76 9.63 13.01
N THR A 61 19.09 9.45 12.95
CA THR A 61 19.76 8.87 11.77
C THR A 61 19.21 7.47 11.48
N GLY A 62 19.00 6.65 12.51
CA GLY A 62 18.38 5.33 12.36
C GLY A 62 16.96 5.37 11.81
N LEU A 63 16.14 6.32 12.25
CA LEU A 63 14.75 6.51 11.77
C LEU A 63 14.70 6.95 10.30
N GLN A 64 15.63 7.82 9.89
CA GLN A 64 15.71 8.36 8.53
C GLN A 64 16.25 7.36 7.50
N VAL A 65 16.97 6.31 7.93
CA VAL A 65 17.55 5.30 7.03
C VAL A 65 16.43 4.43 6.41
N SER A 66 15.97 4.83 5.23
CA SER A 66 14.91 4.12 4.50
C SER A 66 15.44 2.94 3.67
N GLN A 67 16.75 2.91 3.37
CA GLN A 67 17.39 1.88 2.52
C GLN A 67 17.56 0.53 3.25
N LYS A 68 17.66 0.55 4.58
CA LYS A 68 17.87 -0.64 5.41
C LYS A 68 16.67 -0.80 6.34
N GLU A 69 15.65 -1.49 5.86
CA GLU A 69 14.38 -1.68 6.57
C GLU A 69 14.56 -2.26 7.97
N LEU A 70 15.46 -3.22 8.13
CA LEU A 70 15.75 -3.80 9.44
C LEU A 70 16.28 -2.77 10.43
N THR A 71 17.23 -1.94 10.00
CA THR A 71 17.80 -0.87 10.83
C THR A 71 16.74 0.15 11.20
N GLN A 72 15.87 0.49 10.25
CA GLN A 72 14.75 1.39 10.46
C GLN A 72 13.77 0.83 11.49
N LEU A 73 13.38 -0.44 11.36
CA LEU A 73 12.49 -1.12 12.30
C LEU A 73 13.07 -1.11 13.72
N MET A 74 14.33 -1.49 13.88
CA MET A 74 15.02 -1.48 15.18
C MET A 74 15.04 -0.07 15.80
N ALA A 75 15.19 0.98 14.99
CA ALA A 75 15.15 2.36 15.47
C ALA A 75 13.74 2.78 15.93
N PHE A 76 12.68 2.36 15.24
CA PHE A 76 11.29 2.60 15.66
C PHE A 76 10.91 1.81 16.90
N GLU A 77 11.38 0.57 17.03
CA GLU A 77 11.23 -0.21 18.27
C GLU A 77 11.98 0.45 19.42
N GLU A 78 13.18 1.00 19.17
CA GLU A 78 13.94 1.75 20.18
C GLU A 78 13.18 3.00 20.62
N LEU A 79 12.60 3.72 19.67
CA LEU A 79 11.77 4.88 19.94
C LEU A 79 10.54 4.51 20.80
N LEU A 80 9.85 3.42 20.47
CA LEU A 80 8.72 2.93 21.26
C LEU A 80 9.15 2.49 22.66
N TYR A 81 10.32 1.87 22.79
CA TYR A 81 10.87 1.48 24.07
C TYR A 81 11.15 2.71 24.95
N ILE A 82 11.79 3.75 24.39
CA ILE A 82 12.04 5.03 25.05
C ILE A 82 10.73 5.70 25.47
N ALA A 83 9.73 5.69 24.58
CA ALA A 83 8.41 6.25 24.84
C ALA A 83 7.74 5.65 26.10
N ASN A 84 8.00 4.37 26.37
CA ASN A 84 7.39 3.65 27.49
C ASN A 84 8.24 3.65 28.78
N HIS A 85 9.56 3.50 28.69
CA HIS A 85 10.39 3.13 29.84
C HIS A 85 11.35 4.22 30.33
N ASP A 86 11.85 5.09 29.44
CA ASP A 86 12.96 6.00 29.77
C ASP A 86 12.52 7.47 29.83
N GLU A 87 12.10 7.91 31.02
CA GLU A 87 11.69 9.30 31.29
C GLU A 87 12.84 10.29 31.07
N THR A 88 14.04 9.96 31.54
CA THR A 88 15.20 10.85 31.40
C THR A 88 15.51 11.12 29.94
N ARG A 89 15.39 10.08 29.12
CA ARG A 89 15.67 10.17 27.69
C ARG A 89 14.57 10.93 26.96
N ARG A 90 13.29 10.71 27.26
CA ARG A 90 12.20 11.52 26.68
C ARG A 90 12.34 13.00 27.00
N ALA A 91 12.59 13.34 28.26
CA ALA A 91 12.83 14.72 28.67
C ALA A 91 14.02 15.36 27.92
N SER A 92 15.09 14.59 27.66
CA SER A 92 16.22 15.09 26.86
C SER A 92 15.82 15.40 25.41
N ILE A 93 14.94 14.58 24.80
CA ILE A 93 14.44 14.80 23.43
C ILE A 93 13.62 16.08 23.34
N PHE A 94 12.80 16.37 24.36
CA PHE A 94 12.03 17.62 24.44
C PHE A 94 12.92 18.84 24.68
N LYS A 95 13.97 18.70 25.51
CA LYS A 95 14.89 19.80 25.85
C LYS A 95 15.88 20.14 24.74
N GLU A 96 16.14 19.21 23.82
CA GLU A 96 17.09 19.39 22.72
C GLU A 96 16.52 20.27 21.60
N VAL A 97 16.58 21.57 21.84
CA VAL A 97 16.24 22.60 20.87
C VAL A 97 17.50 23.11 20.19
N HIS A 98 17.65 22.77 18.92
CA HIS A 98 18.69 23.32 18.07
C HIS A 98 18.38 24.78 17.70
N ARG A 99 19.42 25.53 17.33
CA ARG A 99 19.34 26.96 16.96
C ARG A 99 18.32 27.25 15.85
N SER A 100 18.03 26.24 15.01
CA SER A 100 16.89 26.20 14.10
C SER A 100 15.74 25.42 14.73
N SER A 101 14.59 26.07 14.95
CA SER A 101 13.35 25.42 15.42
C SER A 101 12.88 24.28 14.50
N SER A 102 13.38 24.24 13.25
CA SER A 102 13.13 23.15 12.31
C SER A 102 14.00 21.90 12.50
N SER A 103 14.99 21.93 13.39
CA SER A 103 15.95 20.83 13.60
C SER A 103 15.90 20.27 15.02
N SER A 104 14.87 20.60 15.81
CA SER A 104 14.70 20.00 17.13
C SER A 104 14.56 18.48 17.03
N ALA A 105 15.05 17.76 18.03
CA ALA A 105 15.02 16.29 18.04
C ALA A 105 13.57 15.78 17.94
N TRP A 106 12.66 16.39 18.71
CA TRP A 106 11.22 16.10 18.66
C TRP A 106 10.64 16.25 17.25
N LYS A 107 10.90 17.38 16.58
CA LYS A 107 10.30 17.65 15.27
C LYS A 107 10.77 16.65 14.21
N GLN A 108 12.05 16.28 14.23
CA GLN A 108 12.57 15.27 13.31
C GLN A 108 11.94 13.89 13.56
N ILE A 109 11.75 13.52 14.83
CA ILE A 109 11.09 12.26 15.21
C ILE A 109 9.62 12.26 14.78
N SER A 110 8.87 13.33 15.09
CA SER A 110 7.45 13.43 14.75
C SER A 110 7.23 13.46 13.24
N GLU A 111 8.10 14.16 12.48
CA GLU A 111 8.06 14.18 11.01
C GLU A 111 8.33 12.80 10.40
N GLU A 112 9.29 12.03 10.90
CA GLU A 112 9.54 10.68 10.40
C GLU A 112 8.40 9.71 10.76
N CYS A 113 7.79 9.81 11.96
CA CYS A 113 6.60 9.02 12.31
C CYS A 113 5.39 9.35 11.40
N LEU A 114 5.18 10.65 11.13
CA LEU A 114 4.11 11.11 10.24
C LEU A 114 4.36 10.68 8.79
N LYS A 115 5.61 10.71 8.33
CA LYS A 115 6.01 10.24 7.00
C LYS A 115 5.72 8.76 6.82
N VAL A 116 6.07 7.92 7.80
CA VAL A 116 5.73 6.49 7.80
C VAL A 116 4.22 6.26 7.75
N THR A 117 3.45 7.06 8.48
CA THR A 117 1.98 6.97 8.47
C THR A 117 1.41 7.39 7.12
N SER A 118 1.92 8.47 6.55
CA SER A 118 1.47 8.99 5.25
C SER A 118 1.88 8.11 4.06
N GLN A 119 2.91 7.26 4.19
CA GLN A 119 3.20 6.21 3.21
C GLN A 119 2.00 5.27 2.99
N ILE A 120 1.18 5.01 4.01
CA ILE A 120 -0.06 4.22 3.86
C ILE A 120 -1.01 4.91 2.88
N MET A 121 -1.17 6.22 3.04
CA MET A 121 -2.02 7.03 2.17
C MET A 121 -1.49 7.07 0.74
N ASP A 122 -0.17 7.17 0.56
CA ASP A 122 0.45 7.15 -0.77
C ASP A 122 0.32 5.80 -1.45
N ASN A 123 0.43 4.70 -0.71
CA ASN A 123 0.20 3.35 -1.24
C ASN A 123 -1.27 3.18 -1.65
N LEU A 124 -2.22 3.66 -0.85
CA LEU A 124 -3.66 3.65 -1.20
C LEU A 124 -3.96 4.46 -2.48
N ARG A 125 -3.27 5.60 -2.67
CA ARG A 125 -3.40 6.41 -3.90
C ARG A 125 -2.77 5.72 -5.11
N THR A 126 -1.57 5.16 -4.94
CA THR A 126 -0.84 4.47 -6.01
C THR A 126 -1.62 3.27 -6.54
N LEU A 127 -2.32 2.57 -5.66
CA LEU A 127 -3.19 1.44 -6.02
C LEU A 127 -4.55 1.87 -6.60
N GLY A 128 -4.80 3.17 -6.78
CA GLY A 128 -6.04 3.70 -7.36
C GLY A 128 -7.29 3.54 -6.49
N ILE A 129 -7.12 3.20 -5.21
CA ILE A 129 -8.21 2.98 -4.24
C ILE A 129 -8.83 4.31 -3.83
N ILE A 130 -7.98 5.34 -3.70
CA ILE A 130 -8.37 6.70 -3.36
C ILE A 130 -8.03 7.59 -4.54
N LYS A 131 -9.00 8.37 -5.02
CA LYS A 131 -8.75 9.37 -6.05
C LYS A 131 -7.80 10.44 -5.51
N PRO A 132 -6.80 10.90 -6.27
CA PRO A 132 -5.96 12.01 -5.84
C PRO A 132 -6.85 13.22 -5.52
N PRO A 133 -6.48 14.05 -4.53
CA PRO A 133 -7.18 15.30 -4.29
C PRO A 133 -7.17 16.10 -5.59
N GLN A 134 -8.37 16.40 -6.12
CA GLN A 134 -8.50 17.22 -7.31
C GLN A 134 -7.86 18.57 -6.98
N SER A 135 -6.70 18.85 -7.57
CA SER A 135 -6.23 20.22 -7.68
C SER A 135 -7.34 20.99 -8.38
N SER A 136 -7.97 21.93 -7.67
CA SER A 136 -8.83 22.95 -8.27
C SER A 136 -7.98 23.70 -9.27
N ASN A 137 -8.00 23.24 -10.52
CA ASN A 137 -7.36 23.89 -11.62
C ASN A 137 -8.18 25.15 -11.89
N ILE A 138 -7.78 26.26 -11.28
CA ILE A 138 -8.21 27.59 -11.67
C ILE A 138 -7.68 27.76 -13.10
N GLN A 139 -8.56 27.54 -14.07
CA GLN A 139 -8.30 27.91 -15.46
C GLN A 139 -8.00 29.41 -15.50
N PRO A 140 -6.86 29.84 -16.07
CA PRO A 140 -6.71 31.23 -16.46
C PRO A 140 -7.77 31.56 -17.50
N GLN A 141 -8.59 32.57 -17.21
CA GLN A 141 -9.57 33.14 -18.12
C GLN A 141 -8.94 33.43 -19.49
N GLN A 142 -9.52 32.85 -20.53
CA GLN A 142 -9.24 33.23 -21.92
C GLN A 142 -9.70 34.68 -22.12
N THR A 143 -8.73 35.56 -22.33
CA THR A 143 -8.96 36.92 -22.83
C THR A 143 -9.53 36.85 -24.24
N MET A 144 -10.64 37.55 -24.45
CA MET A 144 -11.30 37.71 -25.75
C MET A 144 -10.37 38.42 -26.74
N HIS A 145 -10.23 37.88 -27.96
CA HIS A 145 -9.82 38.66 -29.12
C HIS A 145 -10.52 38.19 -30.41
N ILE A 146 -11.59 38.93 -30.73
CA ILE A 146 -12.07 39.44 -32.03
C ILE A 146 -11.75 38.65 -33.30
N SER A 147 -12.83 38.33 -34.01
CA SER A 147 -13.00 37.73 -35.33
C SER A 147 -12.17 38.36 -36.47
N SER A 148 -11.65 37.50 -37.36
CA SER A 148 -11.25 37.88 -38.73
C SER A 148 -11.46 36.70 -39.68
N LEU A 149 -12.12 37.00 -40.81
CA LEU A 149 -12.55 36.11 -41.89
C LEU A 149 -11.37 35.44 -42.61
N GLY A 150 -11.49 34.14 -42.89
CA GLY A 150 -10.64 33.40 -43.83
C GLY A 150 -10.79 31.89 -43.68
N SER A 151 -11.28 31.21 -44.72
CA SER A 151 -11.51 29.76 -44.77
C SER A 151 -10.22 28.94 -44.59
N PRO A 152 -10.23 27.81 -43.86
CA PRO A 152 -9.09 26.91 -43.80
C PRO A 152 -9.06 25.96 -45.00
N ILE A 153 -7.92 25.95 -45.69
CA ILE A 153 -7.53 24.95 -46.70
C ILE A 153 -7.38 23.59 -46.01
N LEU A 154 -8.03 22.56 -46.56
CA LEU A 154 -7.91 21.17 -46.14
C LEU A 154 -6.50 20.64 -46.50
N VAL A 155 -5.57 20.70 -45.55
CA VAL A 155 -4.25 20.06 -45.70
C VAL A 155 -4.41 18.56 -45.45
N LYS A 156 -4.35 17.77 -46.53
CA LYS A 156 -4.29 16.31 -46.51
C LYS A 156 -2.92 15.88 -46.00
N SER A 157 -2.85 15.34 -44.78
CA SER A 157 -1.63 14.77 -44.21
C SER A 157 -1.40 13.33 -44.72
N GLU A 158 -0.90 13.20 -45.94
CA GLU A 158 -0.28 11.94 -46.36
C GLU A 158 1.17 11.91 -45.87
N ASN A 159 1.50 10.84 -45.15
CA ASN A 159 2.83 10.55 -44.61
C ASN A 159 3.81 10.32 -45.76
N ILE A 160 4.43 11.40 -46.24
CA ILE A 160 5.65 11.37 -47.04
C ILE A 160 6.79 11.16 -46.05
N PHE A 161 7.64 10.15 -46.27
CA PHE A 161 8.72 9.63 -45.39
C PHE A 161 8.37 8.40 -44.53
N VAL A 162 8.11 7.27 -45.17
CA VAL A 162 8.67 5.97 -44.73
C VAL A 162 9.05 5.14 -45.96
N THR A 163 10.35 5.09 -46.25
CA THR A 163 10.96 4.07 -47.11
C THR A 163 11.21 2.84 -46.24
N GLY A 164 10.49 1.74 -46.48
CA GLY A 164 10.73 0.49 -45.76
C GLY A 164 9.67 -0.57 -46.02
N ALA A 165 10.07 -1.67 -46.66
CA ALA A 165 9.22 -2.78 -47.05
C ALA A 165 8.52 -3.44 -45.85
N GLN A 166 7.19 -3.64 -45.96
CA GLN A 166 6.40 -4.49 -45.06
C GLN A 166 5.78 -5.64 -45.86
N PRO A 167 5.69 -6.86 -45.29
CA PRO A 167 5.28 -8.06 -46.01
C PRO A 167 3.77 -8.04 -46.30
N ARG A 168 3.43 -8.41 -47.54
CA ARG A 168 2.05 -8.50 -48.06
C ARG A 168 1.22 -9.48 -47.23
N ARG A 169 0.18 -8.98 -46.56
CA ARG A 169 -0.92 -9.79 -46.01
C ARG A 169 -1.88 -10.16 -47.16
N THR A 170 -2.02 -11.44 -47.43
CA THR A 170 -2.81 -12.04 -48.53
C THR A 170 -4.31 -12.06 -48.26
N LEU A 171 -4.90 -10.95 -47.80
CA LEU A 171 -6.34 -10.88 -47.45
C LEU A 171 -7.13 -9.87 -48.29
N ASP A 172 -6.47 -9.06 -49.12
CA ASP A 172 -7.15 -8.05 -49.95
C ASP A 172 -7.65 -8.57 -51.31
N LYS A 173 -7.44 -9.86 -51.64
CA LYS A 173 -7.88 -10.43 -52.93
C LYS A 173 -9.30 -11.02 -52.94
N LEU A 174 -10.05 -10.91 -51.83
CA LEU A 174 -11.41 -11.44 -51.72
C LEU A 174 -12.51 -10.38 -51.72
N LYS A 175 -12.19 -9.09 -51.91
CA LYS A 175 -13.18 -7.99 -51.92
C LYS A 175 -13.41 -7.30 -53.26
N SER A 176 -12.79 -7.75 -54.34
CA SER A 176 -13.04 -7.19 -55.68
C SER A 176 -13.43 -8.27 -56.68
N THR A 177 -14.59 -8.89 -56.50
CA THR A 177 -15.30 -9.60 -57.58
C THR A 177 -16.79 -9.45 -57.33
N ASN A 178 -17.33 -8.32 -57.79
CA ASN A 178 -18.77 -8.10 -57.89
C ASN A 178 -19.01 -7.38 -59.22
N GLN A 179 -19.33 -8.15 -60.27
CA GLN A 179 -20.12 -7.76 -61.44
C GLN A 179 -20.23 -8.94 -62.42
N GLY A 180 -21.44 -9.47 -62.66
CA GLY A 180 -21.75 -10.40 -63.77
C GLY A 180 -22.66 -11.59 -63.40
N PRO A 181 -23.80 -11.83 -64.09
CA PRO A 181 -24.92 -12.64 -63.59
C PRO A 181 -24.94 -14.11 -64.10
N SER A 182 -25.83 -14.90 -63.47
CA SER A 182 -26.38 -16.24 -63.82
C SER A 182 -25.85 -17.48 -63.04
N SER A 183 -26.84 -18.13 -62.40
CA SER A 183 -26.93 -19.34 -61.55
C SER A 183 -26.27 -20.63 -62.11
N PRO A 184 -25.96 -21.70 -61.31
CA PRO A 184 -26.86 -22.30 -60.31
C PRO A 184 -26.27 -22.88 -58.99
N THR A 185 -27.18 -22.96 -58.01
CA THR A 185 -27.27 -23.81 -56.81
C THR A 185 -26.09 -24.74 -56.45
N SER A 186 -25.47 -24.46 -55.31
CA SER A 186 -24.85 -25.47 -54.44
C SER A 186 -25.54 -25.46 -53.06
N PRO A 187 -25.73 -26.61 -52.39
CA PRO A 187 -26.52 -26.71 -51.16
C PRO A 187 -25.73 -26.33 -49.90
N LEU A 188 -24.70 -25.49 -50.03
CA LEU A 188 -23.83 -25.10 -48.91
C LEU A 188 -24.13 -23.70 -48.35
N ALA A 189 -25.18 -23.03 -48.87
CA ALA A 189 -25.54 -21.66 -48.52
C ALA A 189 -26.57 -21.54 -47.38
N LYS A 190 -26.76 -22.59 -46.58
CA LYS A 190 -27.48 -22.52 -45.29
C LYS A 190 -26.52 -22.81 -44.14
N ILE A 191 -25.46 -22.04 -44.05
CA ILE A 191 -24.83 -21.77 -42.77
C ILE A 191 -25.15 -20.31 -42.48
N GLN A 192 -26.28 -20.08 -41.82
CA GLN A 192 -26.52 -18.81 -41.13
C GLN A 192 -25.38 -18.70 -40.10
N LEU A 193 -24.31 -17.99 -40.43
CA LEU A 193 -23.35 -17.59 -39.41
C LEU A 193 -24.11 -16.65 -38.46
N PRO A 194 -24.11 -16.92 -37.14
CA PRO A 194 -24.65 -15.99 -36.17
C PRO A 194 -24.00 -14.62 -36.35
N PRO A 195 -24.68 -13.52 -36.00
CA PRO A 195 -24.07 -12.19 -36.03
C PRO A 195 -22.74 -12.25 -35.27
N ALA A 196 -21.67 -11.69 -35.85
CA ALA A 196 -20.31 -11.77 -35.29
C ALA A 196 -20.23 -11.33 -33.82
N GLN A 197 -21.18 -10.48 -33.40
CA GLN A 197 -21.37 -10.00 -32.03
C GLN A 197 -21.80 -11.09 -31.04
N GLU A 198 -22.63 -12.06 -31.45
CA GLU A 198 -22.99 -13.21 -30.62
C GLU A 198 -21.85 -14.23 -30.50
N LEU A 199 -21.07 -14.39 -31.58
CA LEU A 199 -19.88 -15.25 -31.59
C LEU A 199 -18.77 -14.69 -30.70
N THR A 200 -18.56 -13.36 -30.72
CA THR A 200 -17.61 -12.71 -29.82
C THR A 200 -18.09 -12.72 -28.38
N GLN A 201 -19.40 -12.51 -28.11
CA GLN A 201 -19.95 -12.62 -26.76
C GLN A 201 -19.86 -14.04 -26.20
N LYS A 202 -20.20 -15.06 -26.99
CA LYS A 202 -20.07 -16.46 -26.58
C LYS A 202 -18.61 -16.87 -26.38
N ALA A 203 -17.69 -16.42 -27.24
CA ALA A 203 -16.27 -16.65 -27.06
C ALA A 203 -15.73 -15.94 -25.81
N GLN A 204 -16.21 -14.73 -25.51
CA GLN A 204 -15.84 -13.97 -24.33
C GLN A 204 -16.37 -14.63 -23.04
N ALA A 205 -17.61 -15.13 -23.05
CA ALA A 205 -18.19 -15.88 -21.94
C ALA A 205 -17.48 -17.22 -21.71
N ALA A 206 -17.20 -17.98 -22.78
CA ALA A 206 -16.44 -19.23 -22.68
C ALA A 206 -15.00 -18.99 -22.21
N ALA A 207 -14.37 -17.89 -22.62
CA ALA A 207 -13.05 -17.51 -22.14
C ALA A 207 -13.07 -17.11 -20.66
N SER A 208 -14.09 -16.37 -20.19
CA SER A 208 -14.25 -16.05 -18.77
C SER A 208 -14.50 -17.29 -17.91
N ASP A 209 -15.29 -18.25 -18.40
CA ASP A 209 -15.56 -19.50 -17.68
C ASP A 209 -14.33 -20.41 -17.62
N TRP A 210 -13.54 -20.46 -18.69
CA TRP A 210 -12.25 -21.15 -18.66
C TRP A 210 -11.26 -20.45 -17.71
N MET A 211 -11.23 -19.11 -17.71
CA MET A 211 -10.37 -18.33 -16.82
C MET A 211 -10.76 -18.53 -15.35
N THR A 212 -12.05 -18.53 -15.01
CA THR A 212 -12.50 -18.81 -13.63
C THR A 212 -12.17 -20.24 -13.21
N GLY A 213 -12.31 -21.22 -14.11
CA GLY A 213 -11.88 -22.60 -13.88
C GLY A 213 -10.36 -22.74 -13.70
N PHE A 214 -9.57 -22.02 -14.50
CA PHE A 214 -8.11 -21.94 -14.36
C PHE A 214 -7.73 -21.37 -13.01
N TYR A 215 -8.29 -20.20 -12.65
CA TYR A 215 -8.02 -19.58 -11.37
C TYR A 215 -8.50 -20.44 -10.22
N ALA A 216 -9.63 -21.15 -10.30
CA ALA A 216 -10.11 -22.06 -9.25
C ALA A 216 -9.17 -23.25 -9.02
N SER A 217 -8.39 -23.64 -10.03
CA SER A 217 -7.45 -24.75 -9.96
C SER A 217 -6.20 -24.43 -9.13
N TRP A 218 -5.53 -25.48 -8.65
CA TRP A 218 -4.24 -25.39 -7.94
C TRP A 218 -3.14 -24.72 -8.76
N ILE A 219 -3.17 -24.87 -10.09
CA ILE A 219 -2.22 -24.23 -11.01
C ILE A 219 -2.46 -22.73 -11.20
N GLY A 220 -3.72 -22.28 -11.03
CA GLY A 220 -4.09 -20.87 -11.13
C GLY A 220 -3.88 -20.10 -9.83
N TRP A 221 -3.74 -20.79 -8.69
CA TRP A 221 -3.48 -20.20 -7.37
C TRP A 221 -2.35 -19.14 -7.36
N PRO A 222 -1.14 -19.39 -7.92
CA PRO A 222 -0.08 -18.38 -7.93
C PRO A 222 -0.36 -17.16 -8.83
N PHE A 223 -1.36 -17.23 -9.70
CA PHE A 223 -1.75 -16.13 -10.60
C PHE A 223 -2.94 -15.32 -10.07
N ARG A 224 -3.42 -15.61 -8.85
CA ARG A 224 -4.52 -14.88 -8.23
C ARG A 224 -4.03 -13.58 -7.59
N GLU A 225 -4.74 -12.48 -7.83
CA GLU A 225 -4.59 -11.26 -7.06
C GLU A 225 -5.46 -11.32 -5.80
N THR A 226 -4.94 -11.93 -4.73
CA THR A 226 -5.69 -12.04 -3.47
C THR A 226 -5.78 -10.69 -2.75
N LEU A 227 -6.90 -10.43 -2.09
CA LEU A 227 -7.10 -9.25 -1.24
C LEU A 227 -6.02 -9.11 -0.15
N GLN A 228 -5.53 -10.23 0.39
CA GLN A 228 -4.40 -10.27 1.34
C GLN A 228 -3.09 -9.75 0.73
N PHE A 229 -2.83 -10.06 -0.54
CA PHE A 229 -1.66 -9.52 -1.22
C PHE A 229 -1.79 -8.01 -1.42
N LYS A 230 -3.01 -7.53 -1.74
CA LYS A 230 -3.30 -6.10 -1.80
C LYS A 230 -3.16 -5.42 -0.44
N SER A 231 -3.58 -6.04 0.67
CA SER A 231 -3.37 -5.46 2.01
C SER A 231 -1.89 -5.35 2.36
N GLN A 232 -1.09 -6.37 2.03
CA GLN A 232 0.36 -6.35 2.19
C GLN A 232 1.05 -5.30 1.30
N MET A 233 0.52 -5.04 0.10
CA MET A 233 1.02 -3.94 -0.74
C MET A 233 0.69 -2.56 -0.16
N ILE A 234 -0.46 -2.39 0.49
CA ILE A 234 -0.84 -1.13 1.14
C ILE A 234 0.05 -0.90 2.38
N ILE A 235 0.22 -1.94 3.21
CA ILE A 235 0.98 -1.92 4.45
C ILE A 235 2.11 -2.96 4.35
N PRO A 236 3.20 -2.64 3.61
CA PRO A 236 4.31 -3.57 3.49
C PRO A 236 5.08 -3.73 4.81
N LYS A 237 5.07 -2.69 5.65
CA LYS A 237 5.88 -2.60 6.88
C LYS A 237 4.99 -2.41 8.12
N MET A 238 4.13 -3.39 8.38
CA MET A 238 3.16 -3.34 9.49
C MET A 238 3.82 -3.00 10.84
N ALA A 239 4.86 -3.74 11.23
CA ALA A 239 5.51 -3.56 12.53
C ALA A 239 6.08 -2.15 12.71
N LEU A 240 6.66 -1.60 11.64
CA LEU A 240 7.26 -0.26 11.64
C LEU A 240 6.17 0.82 11.79
N GLN A 241 5.07 0.70 11.04
CA GLN A 241 3.95 1.65 11.11
C GLN A 241 3.26 1.63 12.49
N VAL A 242 3.01 0.44 13.03
CA VAL A 242 2.42 0.28 14.37
C VAL A 242 3.35 0.88 15.43
N ALA A 243 4.65 0.56 15.39
CA ALA A 243 5.62 1.11 16.33
C ALA A 243 5.71 2.64 16.25
N ALA A 244 5.67 3.23 15.05
CA ALA A 244 5.68 4.67 14.85
C ALA A 244 4.44 5.35 15.46
N ILE A 245 3.24 4.84 15.20
CA ILE A 245 1.97 5.39 15.71
C ILE A 245 1.92 5.26 17.24
N SER A 246 2.24 4.07 17.76
CA SER A 246 2.24 3.83 19.21
C SER A 246 3.29 4.69 19.92
N ALA A 247 4.50 4.82 19.37
CA ALA A 247 5.53 5.68 19.95
C ALA A 247 5.06 7.13 19.99
N LEU A 248 4.53 7.64 18.87
CA LEU A 248 4.05 9.02 18.76
C LEU A 248 2.98 9.34 19.81
N SER A 249 1.98 8.46 19.97
CA SER A 249 0.94 8.62 21.01
C SER A 249 1.53 8.62 22.42
N LYS A 250 2.41 7.66 22.75
CA LYS A 250 3.03 7.60 24.08
C LYS A 250 3.89 8.84 24.38
N PHE A 251 4.62 9.38 23.40
CA PHE A 251 5.33 10.64 23.57
C PHE A 251 4.37 11.82 23.81
N ILE A 252 3.24 11.88 23.09
CA ILE A 252 2.22 12.92 23.32
C ILE A 252 1.68 12.83 24.75
N VAL A 253 1.27 11.64 25.19
CA VAL A 253 0.75 11.41 26.55
C VAL A 253 1.74 11.82 27.63
N ARG A 254 3.02 11.46 27.46
CA ARG A 254 4.07 11.78 28.45
C ARG A 254 4.49 13.25 28.40
N SER A 255 4.30 13.94 27.28
CA SER A 255 4.67 15.35 27.12
C SER A 255 3.96 16.27 28.12
N ILE A 256 2.75 15.92 28.59
CA ILE A 256 2.01 16.75 29.54
C ILE A 256 2.77 17.03 30.85
N LYS A 257 3.69 16.13 31.25
CA LYS A 257 4.54 16.29 32.45
C LYS A 257 5.97 16.67 32.13
N GLU A 258 6.47 16.27 30.97
CA GLU A 258 7.91 16.29 30.63
C GLU A 258 8.30 17.41 29.65
N ASP A 259 7.34 18.00 28.92
CA ASP A 259 7.57 19.05 27.92
C ASP A 259 7.36 20.46 28.51
N ASP A 260 8.41 20.96 29.17
CA ASP A 260 8.44 22.30 29.77
C ASP A 260 8.25 23.43 28.73
N MET A 261 8.57 23.20 27.46
CA MET A 261 8.57 24.21 26.39
C MET A 261 7.31 24.18 25.53
N GLY A 262 6.42 23.20 25.72
CA GLY A 262 5.18 23.06 24.96
C GLY A 262 5.39 22.79 23.46
N LEU A 263 6.52 22.18 23.08
CA LEU A 263 6.82 21.82 21.70
C LEU A 263 5.83 20.80 21.14
N VAL A 264 5.50 19.80 21.94
CA VAL A 264 4.62 18.69 21.54
C VAL A 264 3.19 19.19 21.36
N GLN A 265 2.72 20.06 22.26
CA GLN A 265 1.34 20.57 22.27
C GLN A 265 0.96 21.26 20.96
N HIS A 266 1.89 22.00 20.36
CA HIS A 266 1.69 22.66 19.08
C HIS A 266 1.48 21.68 17.92
N ASP A 267 2.10 20.50 17.98
CA ASP A 267 2.04 19.48 16.93
C ASP A 267 0.86 18.51 17.07
N ILE A 268 0.19 18.46 18.24
CA ILE A 268 -0.92 17.54 18.51
C ILE A 268 -2.03 17.62 17.43
N PRO A 269 -2.54 18.81 17.03
CA PRO A 269 -3.60 18.90 16.02
C PRO A 269 -3.18 18.26 14.70
N ARG A 270 -1.97 18.59 14.22
CA ARG A 270 -1.41 18.04 12.97
C ARG A 270 -1.28 16.52 13.02
N ILE A 271 -0.86 15.99 14.18
CA ILE A 271 -0.70 14.55 14.36
C ILE A 271 -2.05 13.84 14.34
N LEU A 272 -3.02 14.32 15.12
CA LEU A 272 -4.36 13.71 15.18
C LEU A 272 -5.09 13.78 13.83
N GLU A 273 -4.96 14.89 13.10
CA GLU A 273 -5.49 15.02 11.73
C GLU A 273 -4.89 13.95 10.79
N SER A 274 -3.57 13.76 10.83
CA SER A 274 -2.90 12.75 10.00
C SER A 274 -3.35 11.32 10.36
N LEU A 275 -3.56 11.03 11.65
CA LEU A 275 -4.06 9.73 12.10
C LEU A 275 -5.51 9.52 11.65
N LEU A 276 -6.37 10.53 11.78
CA LEU A 276 -7.78 10.46 11.37
C LEU A 276 -7.95 10.24 9.86
N VAL A 277 -7.18 10.97 9.05
CA VAL A 277 -7.19 10.82 7.59
C VAL A 277 -6.82 9.38 7.19
N THR A 278 -5.81 8.82 7.87
CA THR A 278 -5.34 7.45 7.64
C THR A 278 -6.37 6.43 8.10
N GLU A 279 -6.95 6.60 9.28
CA GLU A 279 -8.01 5.75 9.84
C GLU A 279 -9.23 5.71 8.91
N THR A 280 -9.71 6.87 8.48
CA THR A 280 -10.88 7.00 7.60
C THR A 280 -10.66 6.30 6.26
N ALA A 281 -9.46 6.45 5.70
CA ALA A 281 -9.06 5.79 4.47
C ALA A 281 -9.02 4.26 4.61
N LEU A 282 -8.41 3.75 5.70
CA LEU A 282 -8.36 2.32 5.99
C LEU A 282 -9.75 1.73 6.29
N LYS A 283 -10.58 2.42 7.10
CA LYS A 283 -11.97 2.01 7.36
C LYS A 283 -12.80 1.98 6.06
N ARG A 284 -12.58 2.94 5.14
CA ARG A 284 -13.22 2.92 3.81
C ARG A 284 -12.80 1.70 3.00
N PHE A 285 -11.52 1.35 3.02
CA PHE A 285 -11.01 0.15 2.35
C PHE A 285 -11.61 -1.13 2.94
N VAL A 286 -11.68 -1.26 4.26
CA VAL A 286 -12.27 -2.43 4.92
C VAL A 286 -13.77 -2.54 4.63
N LYS A 287 -14.50 -1.41 4.59
CA LYS A 287 -15.94 -1.39 4.27
C LYS A 287 -16.22 -1.74 2.81
N ARG A 288 -15.34 -1.33 1.89
CA ARG A 288 -15.50 -1.53 0.44
C ARG A 288 -14.17 -1.99 -0.18
N PRO A 289 -13.77 -3.25 0.05
CA PRO A 289 -12.51 -3.75 -0.51
C PRO A 289 -12.64 -3.85 -2.04
N PRO A 290 -11.64 -3.37 -2.80
CA PRO A 290 -11.59 -3.54 -4.25
C PRO A 290 -11.20 -4.99 -4.58
N VAL A 291 -12.17 -5.90 -4.48
CA VAL A 291 -11.97 -7.32 -4.78
C VAL A 291 -11.72 -7.49 -6.28
N HIS A 292 -10.59 -8.11 -6.62
CA HIS A 292 -10.30 -8.42 -8.02
C HIS A 292 -11.18 -9.60 -8.48
N PRO A 293 -11.70 -9.62 -9.72
CA PRO A 293 -12.49 -10.75 -10.22
C PRO A 293 -11.78 -12.12 -10.16
N THR A 294 -10.45 -12.11 -10.16
CA THR A 294 -9.59 -13.31 -10.02
C THR A 294 -9.57 -13.87 -8.60
N ASP A 295 -9.97 -13.09 -7.59
CA ASP A 295 -9.96 -13.51 -6.20
C ASP A 295 -11.21 -14.33 -5.86
N ILE A 296 -11.20 -15.58 -6.30
CA ILE A 296 -12.29 -16.54 -6.07
C ILE A 296 -12.47 -16.80 -4.57
N GLU A 297 -11.40 -16.71 -3.78
CA GLU A 297 -11.45 -16.95 -2.34
C GLU A 297 -12.27 -15.86 -1.65
N SER A 298 -11.96 -14.58 -1.91
CA SER A 298 -12.75 -13.45 -1.40
C SER A 298 -14.19 -13.41 -1.89
N LEU A 299 -14.45 -13.88 -3.11
CA LEU A 299 -15.79 -13.88 -3.71
C LEU A 299 -16.67 -15.04 -3.22
N THR A 300 -16.07 -16.19 -2.93
CA THR A 300 -16.80 -17.43 -2.58
C THR A 300 -16.90 -17.60 -1.06
N SER A 301 -15.96 -17.04 -0.30
CA SER A 301 -15.92 -17.24 1.16
C SER A 301 -17.11 -16.56 1.84
N PRO A 302 -17.92 -17.29 2.64
CA PRO A 302 -19.00 -16.69 3.43
C PRO A 302 -18.47 -15.92 4.66
N LYS A 303 -17.19 -16.10 5.00
CA LYS A 303 -16.54 -15.46 6.16
C LYS A 303 -15.76 -14.23 5.70
N PRO A 304 -15.83 -13.08 6.42
CA PRO A 304 -14.98 -11.94 6.12
C PRO A 304 -13.50 -12.33 6.26
N ILE A 305 -12.71 -12.01 5.23
CA ILE A 305 -11.26 -12.20 5.26
C ILE A 305 -10.69 -11.22 6.29
N ILE A 306 -9.93 -11.76 7.24
CA ILE A 306 -9.26 -10.98 8.26
C ILE A 306 -7.99 -10.39 7.62
N LEU A 307 -7.99 -9.07 7.41
CA LEU A 307 -6.82 -8.33 6.95
C LEU A 307 -6.01 -7.92 8.17
N GLU A 308 -5.11 -8.81 8.60
CA GLU A 308 -4.34 -8.67 9.84
C GLU A 308 -3.55 -7.36 9.87
N GLU A 309 -2.93 -6.98 8.74
CA GLU A 309 -2.09 -5.79 8.64
C GLU A 309 -2.88 -4.50 8.88
N ILE A 310 -4.03 -4.38 8.21
CA ILE A 310 -4.91 -3.22 8.32
C ILE A 310 -5.55 -3.17 9.70
N SER A 311 -5.98 -4.32 10.22
CA SER A 311 -6.59 -4.39 11.55
C SER A 311 -5.62 -3.99 12.66
N SER A 312 -4.34 -4.33 12.53
CA SER A 312 -3.30 -4.00 13.50
C SER A 312 -3.01 -2.50 13.51
N VAL A 313 -2.91 -1.87 12.34
CA VAL A 313 -2.75 -0.42 12.23
C VAL A 313 -3.99 0.34 12.73
N LEU A 314 -5.19 -0.10 12.36
CA LEU A 314 -6.43 0.51 12.86
C LEU A 314 -6.51 0.45 14.39
N LYS A 315 -6.21 -0.70 14.99
CA LYS A 315 -6.14 -0.83 16.45
C LYS A 315 -5.09 0.10 17.07
N ALA A 316 -3.91 0.21 16.47
CA ALA A 316 -2.87 1.11 16.96
C ALA A 316 -3.32 2.58 16.93
N ILE A 317 -4.07 2.98 15.90
CA ILE A 317 -4.66 4.32 15.81
C ILE A 317 -5.76 4.51 16.87
N ASP A 318 -6.67 3.54 17.04
CA ASP A 318 -7.72 3.61 18.06
C ASP A 318 -7.13 3.75 19.48
N PHE A 319 -6.09 2.95 19.80
CA PHE A 319 -5.35 3.09 21.04
C PHE A 319 -4.67 4.46 21.15
N ALA A 320 -4.09 4.96 20.06
CA ALA A 320 -3.44 6.27 20.05
C ALA A 320 -4.41 7.41 20.37
N PHE A 321 -5.62 7.39 19.80
CA PHE A 321 -6.65 8.37 20.13
C PHE A 321 -7.16 8.21 21.56
N SER A 322 -7.43 6.98 22.01
CA SER A 322 -7.88 6.71 23.37
C SER A 322 -6.88 7.21 24.42
N ASP A 323 -5.60 6.90 24.26
CA ASP A 323 -4.50 7.37 25.11
C ASP A 323 -4.46 8.91 25.19
N VAL A 324 -4.60 9.60 24.05
CA VAL A 324 -4.57 11.06 23.96
C VAL A 324 -5.81 11.69 24.59
N VAL A 325 -6.99 11.15 24.32
CA VAL A 325 -8.27 11.64 24.87
C VAL A 325 -8.31 11.46 26.39
N GLU A 326 -7.85 10.33 26.91
CA GLU A 326 -7.76 10.08 28.35
C GLU A 326 -6.84 11.10 29.05
N THR A 327 -5.71 11.43 28.42
CA THR A 327 -4.70 12.31 29.02
C THR A 327 -4.99 13.80 28.83
N PHE A 328 -5.44 14.18 27.63
CA PHE A 328 -5.66 15.58 27.23
C PHE A 328 -7.13 16.00 27.26
N GLY A 329 -8.07 15.13 27.64
CA GLY A 329 -9.52 15.36 27.56
C GLY A 329 -9.98 16.76 28.01
N VAL A 330 -9.51 17.22 29.17
CA VAL A 330 -9.83 18.55 29.73
C VAL A 330 -9.27 19.71 28.90
N HIS A 331 -8.15 19.49 28.22
CA HIS A 331 -7.42 20.47 27.43
C HIS A 331 -7.75 20.40 25.94
N LEU A 332 -8.55 19.42 25.48
CA LEU A 332 -8.89 19.25 24.06
C LEU A 332 -9.59 20.49 23.49
N SER A 333 -10.40 21.20 24.29
CA SER A 333 -11.07 22.44 23.88
C SER A 333 -10.12 23.61 23.63
N ASN A 334 -8.94 23.60 24.25
CA ASN A 334 -7.90 24.62 24.05
C ASN A 334 -7.02 24.32 22.84
N LEU A 335 -7.00 23.07 22.38
CA LEU A 335 -6.30 22.67 21.16
C LEU A 335 -7.16 23.10 19.95
N LYS A 336 -6.55 23.80 18.99
CA LYS A 336 -7.21 24.21 17.74
C LYS A 336 -7.38 23.01 16.81
N LEU A 337 -8.26 22.09 17.18
CA LEU A 337 -8.53 20.86 16.45
C LEU A 337 -9.52 21.09 15.31
N ALA A 338 -9.33 20.36 14.21
CA ALA A 338 -10.32 20.27 13.14
C ALA A 338 -11.64 19.65 13.66
N PRO A 339 -12.80 20.04 13.12
CA PRO A 339 -14.10 19.57 13.60
C PRO A 339 -14.26 18.04 13.52
N GLU A 340 -13.71 17.43 12.46
CA GLU A 340 -13.75 15.97 12.25
C GLU A 340 -12.95 15.22 13.34
N VAL A 341 -11.84 15.81 13.81
CA VAL A 341 -11.02 15.25 14.89
C VAL A 341 -11.74 15.37 16.22
N ILE A 342 -12.45 16.48 16.45
CA ILE A 342 -13.25 16.68 17.66
C ILE A 342 -14.38 15.64 17.73
N GLU A 343 -15.09 15.42 16.62
CA GLU A 343 -16.13 14.39 16.53
C GLU A 343 -15.57 13.00 16.87
N ARG A 344 -14.44 12.62 16.27
CA ARG A 344 -13.78 11.33 16.58
C ARG A 344 -13.37 11.21 18.04
N CYS A 345 -12.83 12.27 18.63
CA CYS A 345 -12.46 12.29 20.05
C CYS A 345 -13.70 12.13 20.95
N GLN A 346 -14.82 12.79 20.62
CA GLN A 346 -16.09 12.66 21.33
C GLN A 346 -16.65 11.24 21.26
N GLU A 347 -16.66 10.61 20.07
CA GLU A 347 -17.08 9.21 19.91
C GLU A 347 -16.30 8.26 20.84
N ILE A 348 -15.00 8.51 21.03
CA ILE A 348 -14.14 7.69 21.90
C ILE A 348 -14.43 7.96 23.37
N MET A 349 -14.69 9.21 23.75
CA MET A 349 -15.14 9.56 25.11
C MET A 349 -16.46 8.85 25.44
N ASP A 350 -17.43 8.94 24.54
CA ASP A 350 -18.76 8.33 24.71
C ASP A 350 -18.70 6.80 24.75
N SER A 351 -17.75 6.18 24.03
CA SER A 351 -17.53 4.74 24.07
C SER A 351 -16.77 4.25 25.32
N SER A 352 -16.14 5.14 26.07
CA SER A 352 -15.33 4.81 27.25
C SER A 352 -16.07 5.06 28.57
N MET A 353 -17.17 5.82 28.53
CA MET A 353 -18.14 5.99 29.63
C MET A 353 -19.16 4.86 29.63
#